data_AF-I2GRM6-F1
#
_entry.id   AF-I2GRM6-F1
#
_cell.length_a   1.000
_cell.length_b   1.000
_cell.length_c   1.000
_cell.angle_alpha   90.00
_cell.angle_beta   90.00
_cell.angle_gamma   90.00
#
_symmetry.space_group_name_H-M   'P 1'
#
loop_
_entity.id
_entity.type
_entity.pdbx_description
1 polymer ?
#
loop_
_entity_poly.entity_id
_entity_poly.type
_entity_poly.pdbx_seq_one_letter_code
_entity_poly.pdbx_strand_id
1 'polypeptide(L)'
;MDTTPSMIHHGRNVKRIREILGVKQDFLATSLGLSQQAISQLEQKEVLDAPSLQRVSKALGVSEDAIKNFSEESAIQIFSNTYHDHAASVQYNFNPVDKWLEAIEENKKLYERLLQAEREKNELLQKLLASKQ
;
A
#
# COMPACT_ATOMS: atom_id res chain seq x y z
N MET A 1 -2.46 -31.01 -31.28
CA MET A 1 -2.34 -30.17 -30.08
C MET A 1 -3.57 -29.29 -30.08
N ASP A 2 -4.65 -29.82 -29.52
CA ASP A 2 -5.97 -29.18 -29.56
C ASP A 2 -5.98 -28.01 -28.58
N THR A 3 -5.83 -26.79 -29.11
CA THR A 3 -6.12 -25.58 -28.36
C THR A 3 -7.65 -25.48 -28.24
N THR A 4 -8.19 -26.14 -27.22
CA THR A 4 -9.54 -25.85 -26.75
C THR A 4 -9.64 -24.35 -26.49
N PRO A 5 -10.67 -23.65 -27.00
CA PRO A 5 -10.84 -22.24 -26.68
C PRO A 5 -11.01 -22.15 -25.17
N SER A 6 -10.00 -21.62 -24.49
CA SER A 6 -10.00 -21.42 -23.04
C SER A 6 -11.23 -20.59 -22.70
N MET A 7 -12.29 -21.26 -22.22
CA MET A 7 -13.47 -20.55 -21.75
C MET A 7 -13.01 -19.73 -20.55
N ILE A 8 -13.04 -18.41 -20.73
CA ILE A 8 -12.59 -17.46 -19.74
C ILE A 8 -13.45 -17.64 -18.50
N HIS A 9 -12.82 -18.03 -17.40
CA HIS A 9 -13.52 -18.25 -16.13
C HIS A 9 -13.36 -17.02 -15.23
N HIS A 10 -14.35 -16.14 -15.23
CA HIS A 10 -14.36 -14.88 -14.47
C HIS A 10 -14.12 -15.11 -12.97
N GLY A 11 -14.76 -16.10 -12.35
CA GLY A 11 -14.57 -16.39 -10.92
C GLY A 11 -13.11 -16.75 -10.55
N ARG A 12 -12.46 -17.58 -11.37
CA ARG A 12 -11.04 -17.93 -11.21
C ARG A 12 -10.13 -16.73 -11.39
N ASN A 13 -10.44 -15.86 -12.34
CA ASN A 13 -9.72 -14.60 -12.57
C ASN A 13 -9.87 -13.66 -11.37
N VAL A 14 -11.07 -13.50 -10.83
CA VAL A 14 -11.34 -12.73 -9.60
C VAL A 14 -10.52 -13.27 -8.44
N LYS A 15 -10.51 -14.59 -8.23
CA LYS A 15 -9.72 -15.24 -7.18
C LYS A 15 -8.23 -14.92 -7.34
N ARG A 16 -7.70 -15.03 -8.56
CA ARG A 16 -6.28 -14.82 -8.83
C ARG A 16 -5.86 -13.36 -8.66
N ILE A 17 -6.65 -12.42 -9.18
CA ILE A 17 -6.45 -10.98 -8.98
C ILE A 17 -6.47 -10.65 -7.49
N ARG A 18 -7.44 -11.18 -6.74
CA ARG A 18 -7.52 -11.00 -5.28
C ARG A 18 -6.25 -11.47 -4.57
N GLU A 19 -5.72 -12.64 -4.93
CA GLU A 19 -4.47 -13.18 -4.38
C GLU A 19 -3.26 -12.31 -4.71
N ILE A 20 -3.15 -11.82 -5.95
CA ILE A 20 -2.07 -10.92 -6.41
C ILE A 20 -2.09 -9.60 -5.62
N LEU A 21 -3.29 -9.08 -5.34
CA LEU A 21 -3.48 -7.87 -4.55
C LEU A 21 -3.32 -8.11 -3.04
N GLY A 22 -3.08 -9.34 -2.59
CA GLY A 22 -2.95 -9.68 -1.17
C GLY A 22 -4.25 -9.51 -0.38
N VAL A 23 -5.40 -9.44 -1.05
CA VAL A 23 -6.70 -9.20 -0.42
C VAL A 23 -7.26 -10.50 0.16
N LYS A 24 -7.59 -10.48 1.45
CA LYS A 24 -8.26 -11.63 2.10
C LYS A 24 -9.70 -11.78 1.59
N GLN A 25 -10.16 -13.03 1.46
CA GLN A 25 -11.51 -13.31 1.00
C GLN A 25 -12.58 -12.68 1.90
N ASP A 26 -12.36 -12.68 3.22
CA ASP A 26 -13.25 -12.06 4.21
C ASP A 26 -13.34 -10.53 4.07
N PHE A 27 -12.22 -9.90 3.69
CA PHE A 27 -12.19 -8.47 3.42
C PHE A 27 -13.03 -8.14 2.19
N LEU A 28 -12.86 -8.90 1.09
CA LEU A 28 -13.67 -8.73 -0.12
C LEU A 28 -15.16 -8.95 0.17
N ALA A 29 -15.48 -9.96 0.99
CA ALA A 29 -16.85 -10.23 1.43
C ALA A 29 -17.45 -9.02 2.16
N THR A 30 -16.70 -8.47 3.12
CA THR A 30 -17.10 -7.29 3.89
C THR A 30 -17.30 -6.07 2.99
N SER A 31 -16.37 -5.80 2.06
CA SER A 31 -16.45 -4.69 1.11
C SER A 31 -17.65 -4.78 0.16
N LEU A 32 -18.09 -6.00 -0.15
CA LEU A 32 -19.25 -6.25 -1.00
C LEU A 32 -20.57 -6.38 -0.21
N GLY A 33 -20.53 -6.38 1.13
CA GLY A 33 -21.69 -6.65 1.97
C GLY A 33 -22.23 -8.08 1.82
N LEU A 34 -21.35 -9.03 1.51
CA LEU A 34 -21.66 -10.43 1.27
C LEU A 34 -21.02 -11.32 2.35
N SER A 35 -21.49 -12.56 2.47
CA SER A 35 -20.81 -13.55 3.31
C SER A 35 -19.58 -14.12 2.59
N GLN A 36 -18.60 -14.61 3.36
CA GLN A 36 -17.42 -15.31 2.81
C GLN A 36 -17.83 -16.46 1.89
N GLN A 37 -18.89 -17.20 2.26
CA GLN A 37 -19.44 -18.30 1.46
C GLN A 37 -19.99 -17.82 0.12
N ALA A 38 -20.65 -16.65 0.08
CA ALA A 38 -21.13 -16.06 -1.16
C ALA A 38 -19.98 -15.62 -2.08
N ILE A 39 -18.87 -15.14 -1.52
CA ILE A 39 -17.65 -14.84 -2.30
C ILE A 39 -17.03 -16.14 -2.84
N SER A 40 -16.96 -17.19 -2.04
CA SER A 40 -16.44 -18.48 -2.51
C SER A 40 -17.26 -19.04 -3.67
N GLN A 41 -18.59 -18.95 -3.59
CA GLN A 41 -19.51 -19.32 -4.67
C GLN A 41 -19.28 -18.45 -5.92
N LEU A 42 -19.07 -17.15 -5.74
CA LEU A 42 -18.80 -16.22 -6.84
C LEU A 42 -17.47 -16.54 -7.54
N GLU A 43 -16.41 -16.87 -6.79
CA GLU A 43 -15.11 -17.27 -7.34
C GLU A 43 -15.17 -18.62 -8.12
N GLN A 44 -16.19 -19.44 -7.88
CA GLN A 44 -16.43 -20.69 -8.61
C GLN A 44 -17.30 -20.51 -9.86
N LYS A 45 -17.88 -19.33 -10.09
CA LYS A 45 -18.70 -19.08 -11.29
C LYS A 45 -17.83 -18.86 -12.51
N GLU A 46 -18.12 -19.59 -13.58
CA GLU A 46 -17.46 -19.39 -14.88
C GLU A 46 -17.72 -17.99 -15.42
N VAL A 47 -18.97 -17.53 -15.39
CA VAL A 47 -19.36 -16.21 -15.88
C VAL A 47 -20.10 -15.47 -14.78
N LEU A 48 -19.58 -14.28 -14.42
CA LEU A 48 -20.28 -13.31 -13.59
C LEU A 48 -21.23 -12.46 -14.45
N ASP A 49 -22.40 -12.19 -13.91
CA ASP A 49 -23.32 -11.18 -14.43
C ASP A 49 -22.70 -9.77 -14.35
N ALA A 50 -23.04 -8.90 -15.29
CA ALA A 50 -22.50 -7.53 -15.39
C ALA A 50 -22.53 -6.75 -14.05
N PRO A 51 -23.64 -6.72 -13.28
CA PRO A 51 -23.66 -5.96 -12.03
C PRO A 51 -22.76 -6.59 -10.96
N SER A 52 -22.65 -7.93 -10.90
CA SER A 52 -21.70 -8.59 -9.99
C SER A 52 -20.25 -8.31 -10.39
N LEU A 53 -19.94 -8.35 -11.69
CA LEU A 53 -18.60 -8.07 -12.20
C LEU A 53 -18.17 -6.64 -11.89
N GLN A 54 -19.06 -5.66 -12.10
CA GLN A 54 -18.81 -4.25 -11.78
C GLN A 54 -18.59 -4.03 -10.28
N ARG A 55 -19.37 -4.70 -9.43
CA ARG A 55 -19.20 -4.60 -7.98
C ARG A 55 -17.84 -5.16 -7.53
N VAL A 56 -17.46 -6.32 -8.07
CA VAL A 56 -16.19 -6.98 -7.75
C VAL A 56 -15.00 -6.18 -8.27
N SER A 57 -15.05 -5.68 -9.51
CA SER A 57 -13.99 -4.86 -10.09
C SER A 57 -13.75 -3.60 -9.27
N LYS A 58 -14.82 -2.91 -8.87
CA LYS A 58 -14.78 -1.74 -7.98
C LYS A 58 -14.21 -2.08 -6.60
N ALA A 59 -14.61 -3.20 -6.00
CA ALA A 59 -14.13 -3.61 -4.68
C ALA A 59 -12.64 -4.00 -4.68
N LEU A 60 -12.13 -4.51 -5.81
CA LEU A 60 -10.73 -4.87 -6.00
C LEU A 60 -9.88 -3.72 -6.57
N GLY A 61 -10.49 -2.60 -6.97
CA GLY A 61 -9.77 -1.46 -7.57
C GLY A 61 -9.21 -1.75 -8.97
N VAL A 62 -9.83 -2.65 -9.72
CA VAL A 62 -9.40 -3.04 -11.08
C VAL A 62 -10.49 -2.75 -12.10
N SER A 63 -10.16 -2.68 -13.40
CA SER A 63 -11.18 -2.58 -14.46
C SER A 63 -11.91 -3.90 -14.67
N GLU A 64 -13.15 -3.85 -15.17
CA GLU A 64 -13.88 -5.07 -15.54
C GLU A 64 -13.15 -5.86 -16.63
N ASP A 65 -12.50 -5.16 -17.56
CA ASP A 65 -11.72 -5.77 -18.63
C ASP A 65 -10.48 -6.49 -18.10
N ALA A 66 -9.90 -6.02 -16.99
CA ALA A 66 -8.80 -6.73 -16.33
C ALA A 66 -9.24 -8.09 -15.78
N ILE A 67 -10.51 -8.23 -15.36
CA ILE A 67 -11.06 -9.51 -14.90
C ILE A 67 -11.43 -10.41 -16.09
N LYS A 68 -12.01 -9.84 -17.15
CA LYS A 68 -12.39 -10.58 -18.37
C LYS A 68 -11.17 -11.09 -19.13
N ASN A 69 -10.14 -10.25 -19.29
CA ASN A 69 -8.95 -10.56 -20.08
C ASN A 69 -7.75 -10.95 -19.22
N PHE A 70 -8.01 -11.42 -18.00
CA PHE A 70 -6.94 -11.80 -17.08
C PHE A 70 -6.12 -12.97 -17.65
N SER A 71 -4.80 -12.78 -17.72
CA SER A 71 -3.81 -13.84 -17.88
C SER A 71 -2.72 -13.69 -16.82
N GLU A 72 -1.90 -14.73 -16.63
CA GLU A 72 -0.77 -14.66 -15.70
C GLU A 72 0.27 -13.61 -16.10
N GLU A 73 0.42 -13.33 -17.39
CA GLU A 73 1.29 -12.27 -17.91
C GLU A 73 0.69 -10.88 -17.63
N SER A 74 -0.62 -10.72 -17.78
CA SER A 74 -1.33 -9.47 -17.47
C SER A 74 -1.41 -9.18 -15.96
N ALA A 75 -1.17 -10.18 -15.10
CA ALA A 75 -1.13 -10.00 -13.65
C ALA A 75 -0.11 -8.94 -13.20
N ILE A 76 1.05 -8.90 -13.85
CA ILE A 76 2.12 -7.93 -13.54
C ILE A 76 1.64 -6.50 -13.83
N GLN A 77 0.92 -6.31 -14.94
CA GLN A 77 0.37 -5.02 -15.31
C GLN A 77 -0.73 -4.57 -14.34
N ILE A 78 -1.61 -5.48 -13.92
CA ILE A 78 -2.66 -5.20 -12.94
C ILE A 78 -2.05 -4.80 -11.60
N PHE A 79 -1.05 -5.55 -11.11
CA PHE A 79 -0.33 -5.21 -9.88
C PHE A 79 0.32 -3.83 -9.99
N SER A 80 1.09 -3.58 -11.05
CA SER A 80 1.76 -2.30 -11.28
C SER A 80 0.77 -1.12 -11.27
N ASN A 81 -0.33 -1.24 -12.03
CA ASN A 81 -1.35 -0.20 -12.11
C ASN A 81 -2.07 0.01 -10.79
N THR A 82 -2.48 -1.07 -10.10
CA THR A 82 -3.22 -0.97 -8.83
C THR A 82 -2.38 -0.35 -7.72
N TYR A 83 -1.09 -0.70 -7.63
CA TYR A 83 -0.18 -0.09 -6.67
C TYR A 83 0.11 1.38 -6.98
N HIS A 84 0.23 1.73 -8.27
CA HIS A 84 0.41 3.11 -8.69
C HIS A 84 -0.85 3.96 -8.42
N ASP A 85 -2.04 3.42 -8.67
CA ASP A 85 -3.31 4.10 -8.39
C ASP A 85 -3.59 4.19 -6.88
N HIS A 86 -3.20 3.17 -6.09
CA HIS A 86 -3.29 3.27 -4.63
C HIS A 86 -2.31 4.32 -4.07
N ALA A 87 -1.13 4.49 -4.68
CA ALA A 87 -0.22 5.58 -4.35
C ALA A 87 -0.81 6.97 -4.72
N ALA A 88 -1.69 7.04 -5.73
CA ALA A 88 -2.40 8.27 -6.10
C ALA A 88 -3.66 8.52 -5.26
N SER A 89 -4.32 7.47 -4.74
CA SER A 89 -5.59 7.58 -3.98
C SER A 89 -5.43 8.00 -2.53
N VAL A 90 -4.20 8.09 -2.03
CA VAL A 90 -3.92 8.59 -0.69
C VAL A 90 -3.14 9.88 -0.80
N GLN A 91 -3.87 10.98 -1.01
CA GLN A 91 -3.39 12.31 -0.65
C GLN A 91 -3.23 12.39 0.87
N TYR A 92 -2.25 11.69 1.42
CA TYR A 92 -1.63 12.18 2.64
C TYR A 92 -0.87 13.44 2.22
N ASN A 93 -1.19 14.59 2.83
CA ASN A 93 -0.28 15.74 2.93
C ASN A 93 0.97 15.41 3.78
N PHE A 94 1.45 14.17 3.70
CA PHE A 94 2.62 13.65 4.37
C PHE A 94 3.62 13.34 3.27
N ASN A 95 4.44 14.33 2.93
CA ASN A 95 5.62 14.07 2.13
C ASN A 95 6.73 13.57 3.08
N PRO A 96 7.08 12.27 3.04
CA PRO A 96 8.08 11.71 3.95
C PRO A 96 9.46 12.37 3.77
N VAL A 97 9.76 12.91 2.58
CA VAL A 97 11.02 13.61 2.31
C VAL A 97 11.06 14.94 3.06
N ASP A 98 9.97 15.71 3.05
CA ASP A 98 9.90 17.00 3.72
C ASP A 98 10.02 16.85 5.24
N LYS A 99 9.34 15.85 5.82
CA LYS A 99 9.46 15.56 7.25
C LYS A 99 10.83 15.04 7.66
N TRP A 100 11.49 14.30 6.78
CA TRP A 100 12.86 13.85 7.02
C TRP A 100 13.83 15.03 7.03
N LEU A 101 13.66 15.99 6.10
CA LEU A 101 14.45 17.20 6.06
C LEU A 101 14.25 18.07 7.31
N GLU A 102 13.00 18.23 7.77
CA GLU A 102 12.66 18.92 9.01
C GLU A 102 13.35 18.28 10.22
N ALA A 103 13.29 16.95 10.34
CA ALA A 103 13.94 16.22 11.43
C ALA A 103 15.48 16.35 11.42
N ILE A 104 16.11 16.46 10.24
CA ILE A 104 17.55 16.72 10.13
C ILE A 104 17.89 18.12 10.64
N GLU A 105 17.10 19.12 10.24
CA GLU A 105 17.32 20.51 10.66
C GLU A 105 17.13 20.69 12.16
N GLU A 106 16.12 20.04 12.75
CA GLU A 106 15.93 20.01 14.20
C GLU A 106 17.09 19.34 14.93
N ASN A 107 17.57 18.19 14.43
CA ASN A 107 18.75 17.53 15.00
C ASN A 107 19.99 18.42 14.95
N LYS A 108 20.23 19.10 13.83
CA LYS A 108 21.37 20.02 13.69
C LYS A 108 21.33 21.13 14.75
N LYS A 109 20.16 21.76 14.95
CA LYS A 109 19.96 22.76 16.00
C LYS A 109 20.17 22.20 17.40
N LEU A 110 19.76 20.95 17.64
CA LEU A 110 19.99 20.28 18.91
C LEU A 110 21.48 20.07 19.19
N TYR A 111 22.25 19.65 18.18
CA TYR A 111 23.70 19.48 18.27
C TYR A 111 24.43 20.81 18.51
N GLU A 112 24.02 21.89 17.86
CA GLU A 112 24.58 23.23 18.11
C GLU A 112 24.35 23.67 19.56
N ARG A 113 23.14 23.45 20.10
CA ARG A 113 22.82 23.74 21.51
C ARG A 113 23.62 22.86 22.48
N LEU A 114 23.80 21.58 22.16
CA LEU A 114 24.61 20.68 22.99
C LEU A 114 26.07 21.13 23.03
N LEU A 115 26.62 21.51 21.88
CA LEU A 115 27.99 22.04 21.80
C LEU A 115 28.14 23.32 22.63
N GLN A 116 27.15 24.21 22.57
CA GLN A 116 27.13 25.43 23.38
C GLN A 116 27.09 25.12 24.88
N ALA A 117 26.22 24.19 25.31
CA ALA A 117 26.14 23.77 26.70
C ALA A 117 27.46 23.16 27.22
N GLU A 118 28.13 22.35 26.39
CA GLU A 118 29.45 21.80 26.75
C GLU A 118 30.53 22.89 26.86
N ARG A 119 30.49 23.93 26.00
CA ARG A 119 31.40 25.08 26.11
C ARG A 119 31.17 25.86 27.39
N GLU A 120 29.92 26.19 27.70
CA GLU A 120 29.55 26.92 28.92
C GLU A 120 29.94 26.13 30.19
N LYS A 121 29.72 24.81 30.19
CA LYS A 121 30.14 23.94 31.29
C LYS A 121 31.66 23.95 31.47
N ASN A 122 32.42 23.88 30.38
CA ASN A 122 33.88 23.93 30.43
C ASN A 122 34.41 25.29 30.93
N GLU A 123 33.81 26.40 30.50
CA GLU A 123 34.17 27.72 31.01
C GLU A 123 33.89 27.86 32.51
N LEU A 124 32.75 27.34 32.98
CA LEU A 124 32.41 27.32 34.40
C LEU A 124 33.43 26.50 35.20
N LEU A 125 33.80 25.31 34.69
CA LEU A 125 34.83 24.44 35.27
C LEU A 125 36.18 25.15 35.34
N GLN A 126 36.60 25.83 34.28
CA GLN A 126 37.85 26.60 34.25
C GLN A 126 37.85 27.73 35.29
N LYS A 127 36.74 28.47 35.42
CA LYS A 127 36.59 29.53 36.44
C LYS A 127 36.66 28.97 37.86
N LEU A 128 36.00 27.83 38.12
CA LEU A 128 36.06 27.17 39.43
C LEU A 128 37.48 26.70 39.78
N LEU A 129 38.19 26.12 38.82
CA LEU A 129 39.59 25.71 39.00
C LEU A 129 40.52 26.90 39.25
N ALA A 130 40.34 28.00 38.51
CA ALA A 130 41.12 29.22 38.70
C ALA A 130 40.85 29.89 40.05
N SER A 131 39.63 29.80 40.59
CA SER A 131 39.28 30.33 41.92
C SER A 131 39.77 29.49 43.10
N LYS A 132 40.30 28.28 42.84
CA LYS A 132 40.82 27.36 43.87
C LYS A 132 42.35 27.41 44.01
N GLN A 133 43.03 28.24 43.21
CA GLN A 133 44.46 28.56 43.33
C GLN A 133 44.62 29.91 44.03
#